data_AF-A0A8R1EIF7-F1
#
_entry.id   AF-A0A8R1EIF7-F1
#
_cell.length_a   1.000
_cell.length_b   1.000
_cell.length_c   1.000
_cell.angle_alpha   90.00
_cell.angle_beta   90.00
_cell.angle_gamma   90.00
#
_symmetry.space_group_name_H-M   'P 1'
#
loop_
_entity.id
_entity.type
_entity.pdbx_description
1 polymer ?
#
loop_
_entity_poly.entity_id
_entity_poly.type
_entity_poly.pdbx_seq_one_letter_code
_entity_poly.pdbx_strand_id
1 'polypeptide(L)'
;MQHGLECDSSNWVVNLPSESAAFLFADAGYDVWLGNFRGNTYSLKHKNLKPSHSAFWDWSWDEMQQYDLPAMIEKALEVSGQESLYYIGHSQGTLTMFGRLSNDKVGWGNKIKKFFALAPVGSVKHIKGALKFFADYFSAEFDGWFDVFGSGEFLPNNWLMKLVSQSVCAGLKVEADVCDDMMFLICGPESNQMNDTRVPIYVAHTPAGTSTQNIVHWLQMVRHGGTPYYDFGSKENKKHYGQTNVPEYDFTSVNRPVYLYWGDSDWLADPTDVTDFLLTHLNPATIV
;
A
#
# COMPACT_ATOMS: atom_id res chain seq x y z
N MET A 1 0.41 -4.20 -13.23
CA MET A 1 -0.56 -3.50 -12.35
C MET A 1 -0.33 -3.98 -10.94
N GLN A 2 -0.27 -3.07 -9.96
CA GLN A 2 0.10 -3.38 -8.58
C GLN A 2 -0.97 -2.92 -7.59
N HIS A 3 -1.43 -3.86 -6.76
CA HIS A 3 -2.48 -3.64 -5.76
C HIS A 3 -2.01 -2.79 -4.56
N GLY A 4 -2.97 -2.40 -3.71
CA GLY A 4 -2.77 -1.59 -2.52
C GLY A 4 -2.47 -2.39 -1.25
N LEU A 5 -2.54 -1.71 -0.11
CA LEU A 5 -2.43 -2.30 1.23
C LEU A 5 -3.50 -3.38 1.40
N GLU A 6 -3.13 -4.54 1.94
CA GLU A 6 -4.05 -5.64 2.28
C GLU A 6 -4.86 -6.19 1.09
N CYS A 7 -4.42 -5.91 -0.13
CA CYS A 7 -5.06 -6.37 -1.37
C CYS A 7 -4.23 -7.47 -2.05
N ASP A 8 -4.74 -7.97 -3.17
CA ASP A 8 -3.99 -8.85 -4.07
C ASP A 8 -4.26 -8.49 -5.54
N SER A 9 -3.71 -9.29 -6.47
CA SER A 9 -3.90 -9.10 -7.90
C SER A 9 -5.37 -9.15 -8.37
N SER A 10 -6.27 -9.73 -7.58
CA SER A 10 -7.69 -9.86 -7.95
C SER A 10 -8.38 -8.51 -8.09
N ASN A 11 -7.91 -7.46 -7.39
CA ASN A 11 -8.44 -6.08 -7.49
C ASN A 11 -8.59 -5.58 -8.94
N TRP A 12 -7.82 -6.11 -9.88
CA TRP A 12 -7.86 -5.71 -11.28
C TRP A 12 -8.80 -6.54 -12.17
N VAL A 13 -9.44 -7.59 -11.62
CA VAL A 13 -10.23 -8.62 -12.35
C VAL A 13 -11.52 -9.06 -11.64
N VAL A 14 -11.87 -8.50 -10.47
CA VAL A 14 -13.03 -8.94 -9.66
C VAL A 14 -14.40 -8.42 -10.13
N ASN A 15 -14.45 -7.52 -11.11
CA ASN A 15 -15.70 -7.06 -11.74
C ASN A 15 -16.01 -7.86 -13.03
N LEU A 16 -16.91 -7.36 -13.86
CA LEU A 16 -17.12 -7.91 -15.20
C LEU A 16 -15.92 -7.61 -16.12
N PRO A 17 -15.73 -8.36 -17.23
CA PRO A 17 -14.70 -8.07 -18.22
C PRO A 17 -14.69 -6.63 -18.72
N SER A 18 -15.87 -6.05 -18.96
CA SER A 18 -16.04 -4.67 -19.42
C SER A 18 -15.83 -3.59 -18.33
N GLU A 19 -15.62 -4.00 -17.08
CA GLU A 19 -15.54 -3.12 -15.90
C GLU A 19 -14.22 -3.32 -15.12
N SER A 20 -13.37 -4.24 -15.57
CA SER A 20 -12.13 -4.60 -14.89
C SER A 20 -10.94 -4.17 -15.74
N ALA A 21 -10.10 -3.31 -15.18
CA ALA A 21 -9.01 -2.68 -15.92
C ALA A 21 -8.05 -3.69 -16.58
N ALA A 22 -7.74 -4.83 -15.93
CA ALA A 22 -6.87 -5.83 -16.54
C ALA A 22 -7.48 -6.46 -17.79
N PHE A 23 -8.79 -6.77 -17.76
CA PHE A 23 -9.50 -7.32 -18.92
C PHE A 23 -9.60 -6.28 -20.04
N LEU A 24 -9.96 -5.04 -19.71
CA LEU A 24 -10.02 -3.94 -20.68
C LEU A 24 -8.67 -3.67 -21.37
N PHE A 25 -7.55 -3.70 -20.64
CA PHE A 25 -6.23 -3.53 -21.24
C PHE A 25 -5.81 -4.74 -22.07
N ALA A 26 -6.15 -5.95 -21.65
CA ALA A 26 -5.91 -7.14 -22.46
C ALA A 26 -6.67 -7.08 -23.79
N ASP A 27 -7.96 -6.72 -23.77
CA ASP A 27 -8.79 -6.56 -24.98
C ASP A 27 -8.30 -5.41 -25.87
N ALA A 28 -7.68 -4.38 -25.29
CA ALA A 28 -7.01 -3.31 -26.02
C ALA A 28 -5.63 -3.69 -26.60
N GLY A 29 -5.18 -4.93 -26.41
CA GLY A 29 -3.94 -5.47 -26.99
C GLY A 29 -2.68 -5.29 -26.14
N TYR A 30 -2.81 -4.98 -24.85
CA TYR A 30 -1.67 -4.95 -23.92
C TYR A 30 -1.38 -6.35 -23.34
N ASP A 31 -0.09 -6.64 -23.15
CA ASP A 31 0.35 -7.76 -22.32
C ASP A 31 0.26 -7.37 -20.83
N VAL A 32 -0.73 -7.91 -20.12
CA VAL A 32 -1.09 -7.47 -18.76
C VAL A 32 -0.48 -8.38 -17.69
N TRP A 33 0.40 -7.80 -16.87
CA TRP A 33 1.02 -8.45 -15.72
C TRP A 33 0.41 -7.92 -14.41
N LEU A 34 -0.02 -8.84 -13.53
CA LEU A 34 -0.59 -8.51 -12.22
C LEU A 34 0.37 -8.95 -11.11
N GLY A 35 0.88 -7.99 -10.33
CA GLY A 35 1.83 -8.25 -9.25
C GLY A 35 1.14 -8.65 -7.95
N ASN A 36 1.85 -9.38 -7.08
CA ASN A 36 1.43 -9.74 -5.73
C ASN A 36 2.60 -9.53 -4.77
N PHE A 37 2.42 -8.64 -3.78
CA PHE A 37 3.44 -8.39 -2.78
C PHE A 37 3.61 -9.58 -1.83
N ARG A 38 4.81 -9.72 -1.27
CA ARG A 38 5.11 -10.70 -0.20
C ARG A 38 4.04 -10.66 0.89
N GLY A 39 3.71 -11.84 1.43
CA GLY A 39 2.77 -11.96 2.56
C GLY A 39 1.30 -12.03 2.18
N ASN A 40 0.90 -11.59 0.99
CA ASN A 40 -0.49 -11.76 0.58
C ASN A 40 -0.78 -13.22 0.17
N THR A 41 -2.06 -13.55 0.01
CA THR A 41 -2.60 -14.89 -0.30
C THR A 41 -1.81 -15.68 -1.37
N TYR A 42 -1.28 -15.00 -2.40
CA TYR A 42 -0.54 -15.65 -3.49
C TYR A 42 0.99 -15.66 -3.32
N SER A 43 1.52 -14.98 -2.30
CA SER A 43 2.95 -14.74 -2.08
C SER A 43 3.42 -15.15 -0.67
N LEU A 44 2.91 -16.29 -0.16
CA LEU A 44 3.21 -16.88 1.15
C LEU A 44 4.34 -17.93 1.15
N LYS A 45 5.30 -17.83 0.22
CA LYS A 45 6.43 -18.79 0.14
C LYS A 45 7.77 -18.07 0.22
N HIS A 46 8.71 -18.69 0.92
CA HIS A 46 10.08 -18.22 1.01
C HIS A 46 11.04 -19.40 0.86
N LYS A 47 12.25 -19.17 0.33
CA LYS A 47 13.23 -20.24 0.09
C LYS A 47 13.66 -20.96 1.37
N ASN A 48 13.78 -20.20 2.47
CA ASN A 48 14.38 -20.67 3.72
C ASN A 48 13.47 -20.53 4.94
N LEU A 49 12.36 -19.80 4.83
CA LEU A 49 11.49 -19.45 5.96
C LEU A 49 10.09 -20.00 5.70
N LYS A 50 9.39 -20.33 6.78
CA LYS A 50 7.99 -20.74 6.72
C LYS A 50 7.12 -19.58 7.22
N PRO A 51 5.88 -19.41 6.73
CA PRO A 51 4.94 -18.41 7.26
C PRO A 51 4.68 -18.55 8.77
N SER A 52 4.91 -19.73 9.36
CA SER A 52 4.81 -19.95 10.81
C SER A 52 5.96 -19.34 11.63
N HIS A 53 7.01 -18.82 11.00
CA HIS A 53 8.14 -18.17 11.69
C HIS A 53 7.97 -16.66 11.65
N SER A 54 8.15 -15.96 12.77
CA SER A 54 8.05 -14.49 12.84
C SER A 54 8.96 -13.81 11.82
N ALA A 55 10.20 -14.30 11.66
CA ALA A 55 11.17 -13.78 10.69
C ALA A 55 10.70 -13.79 9.23
N PHE A 56 9.67 -14.56 8.88
CA PHE A 56 9.04 -14.50 7.56
C PHE A 56 8.32 -13.16 7.32
N TRP A 57 7.88 -12.51 8.40
CA TRP A 57 7.03 -11.31 8.42
C TRP A 57 7.78 -10.04 8.82
N ASP A 58 9.11 -10.13 9.04
CA ASP A 58 9.97 -9.00 9.40
C ASP A 58 10.25 -8.10 8.17
N TRP A 59 9.20 -7.47 7.63
CA TRP A 59 9.26 -6.57 6.48
C TRP A 59 8.10 -5.58 6.49
N SER A 60 8.27 -4.48 5.76
CA SER A 60 7.24 -3.50 5.44
C SER A 60 7.23 -3.20 3.93
N TRP A 61 6.55 -2.14 3.52
CA TRP A 61 6.61 -1.66 2.14
C TRP A 61 8.03 -1.22 1.71
N ASP A 62 8.96 -0.98 2.65
CA ASP A 62 10.38 -0.78 2.36
C ASP A 62 10.97 -1.95 1.57
N GLU A 63 10.76 -3.18 2.04
CA GLU A 63 11.24 -4.36 1.33
C GLU A 63 10.44 -4.62 0.04
N MET A 64 9.17 -4.25 -0.01
CA MET A 64 8.36 -4.37 -1.23
C MET A 64 8.92 -3.50 -2.36
N GLN A 65 9.26 -2.23 -2.07
CA GLN A 65 9.86 -1.36 -3.08
C GLN A 65 11.27 -1.81 -3.43
N GLN A 66 12.04 -2.28 -2.44
CA GLN A 66 13.45 -2.61 -2.64
C GLN A 66 13.64 -3.91 -3.42
N TYR A 67 12.80 -4.92 -3.19
CA TYR A 67 13.00 -6.28 -3.71
C TYR A 67 11.85 -6.77 -4.58
N ASP A 68 10.61 -6.62 -4.13
CA ASP A 68 9.46 -7.23 -4.83
C ASP A 68 9.21 -6.54 -6.17
N LEU A 69 9.16 -5.20 -6.17
CA LEU A 69 8.94 -4.43 -7.39
C LEU A 69 10.01 -4.71 -8.46
N PRO A 70 11.33 -4.61 -8.17
CA PRO A 70 12.36 -4.98 -9.14
C PRO A 70 12.22 -6.42 -9.65
N ALA A 71 12.03 -7.40 -8.76
CA ALA A 71 11.95 -8.80 -9.16
C ALA A 71 10.74 -9.07 -10.08
N MET A 72 9.57 -8.51 -9.75
CA MET A 72 8.36 -8.68 -10.57
C MET A 72 8.49 -8.00 -11.94
N ILE A 73 8.98 -6.75 -11.96
CA ILE A 73 9.12 -5.97 -13.20
C ILE A 73 10.19 -6.57 -14.10
N GLU A 74 11.35 -6.91 -13.56
CA GLU A 74 12.42 -7.53 -14.34
C GLU A 74 11.99 -8.87 -14.90
N LYS A 75 11.22 -9.67 -14.14
CA LYS A 75 10.69 -10.93 -14.68
C LYS A 75 9.70 -10.71 -15.82
N ALA A 76 8.80 -9.73 -15.70
CA ALA A 76 7.85 -9.39 -16.77
C ALA A 76 8.59 -8.93 -18.05
N LEU A 77 9.62 -8.10 -17.91
CA LEU A 77 10.45 -7.63 -19.02
C LEU A 77 11.27 -8.76 -19.64
N GLU A 78 11.85 -9.65 -18.83
CA GLU A 78 12.59 -10.83 -19.28
C GLU A 78 11.70 -11.75 -20.12
N VAL A 79 10.48 -12.03 -19.66
CA VAL A 79 9.54 -12.94 -20.35
C VAL A 79 8.98 -12.31 -21.62
N SER A 80 8.61 -11.03 -21.57
CA SER A 80 8.01 -10.32 -22.72
C SER A 80 9.04 -9.87 -23.77
N GLY A 81 10.32 -9.83 -23.42
CA GLY A 81 11.39 -9.28 -24.27
C GLY A 81 11.33 -7.75 -24.43
N GLN A 82 10.53 -7.05 -23.64
CA GLN A 82 10.41 -5.59 -23.67
C GLN A 82 11.48 -4.93 -22.79
N GLU A 83 11.93 -3.74 -23.17
CA GLU A 83 12.89 -2.96 -22.37
C GLU A 83 12.24 -2.14 -21.24
N SER A 84 10.95 -1.82 -21.41
CA SER A 84 10.18 -1.01 -20.45
C SER A 84 8.68 -1.26 -20.56
N LEU A 85 7.96 -1.00 -19.47
CA LEU A 85 6.52 -1.22 -19.33
C LEU A 85 5.78 0.02 -18.80
N TYR A 86 4.46 0.02 -18.92
CA TYR A 86 3.59 0.96 -18.23
C TYR A 86 3.26 0.43 -16.84
N TYR A 87 3.44 1.25 -15.81
CA TYR A 87 3.12 0.85 -14.44
C TYR A 87 1.84 1.54 -13.98
N ILE A 88 0.90 0.74 -13.48
CA ILE A 88 -0.32 1.21 -12.84
C ILE A 88 -0.29 0.69 -11.40
N GLY A 89 -0.32 1.59 -10.44
CA GLY A 89 -0.36 1.28 -9.01
C GLY A 89 -1.61 1.85 -8.37
N HIS A 90 -2.15 1.15 -7.37
CA HIS A 90 -3.22 1.64 -6.52
C HIS A 90 -2.75 1.71 -5.06
N SER A 91 -3.02 2.81 -4.35
CA SER A 91 -2.73 2.95 -2.91
C SER A 91 -1.27 2.58 -2.56
N GLN A 92 -0.99 1.59 -1.71
CA GLN A 92 0.39 1.13 -1.41
C GLN A 92 1.20 0.74 -2.66
N GLY A 93 0.55 0.30 -3.74
CA GLY A 93 1.18 0.05 -5.03
C GLY A 93 1.76 1.31 -5.67
N THR A 94 1.25 2.51 -5.34
CA THR A 94 1.85 3.78 -5.74
C THR A 94 3.01 4.15 -4.83
N LEU A 95 2.82 4.03 -3.50
CA LEU A 95 3.83 4.35 -2.49
C LEU A 95 5.14 3.61 -2.76
N THR A 96 5.05 2.31 -3.01
CA THR A 96 6.21 1.46 -3.33
C THR A 96 6.90 1.90 -4.63
N MET A 97 6.15 2.31 -5.66
CA MET A 97 6.77 2.82 -6.89
C MET A 97 7.43 4.19 -6.69
N PHE A 98 6.81 5.11 -5.94
CA PHE A 98 7.44 6.37 -5.56
C PHE A 98 8.74 6.13 -4.79
N GLY A 99 8.71 5.27 -3.77
CA GLY A 99 9.88 4.92 -2.97
C GLY A 99 10.98 4.22 -3.78
N ARG A 100 10.62 3.44 -4.80
CA ARG A 100 11.60 2.83 -5.70
C ARG A 100 12.24 3.87 -6.63
N LEU A 101 11.44 4.76 -7.21
CA LEU A 101 11.94 5.78 -8.15
C LEU A 101 12.74 6.88 -7.43
N SER A 102 12.41 7.23 -6.20
CA SER A 102 13.18 8.20 -5.39
C SER A 102 14.58 7.69 -5.05
N ASN A 103 14.79 6.38 -5.04
CA ASN A 103 16.09 5.74 -4.78
C ASN A 103 16.82 5.29 -6.05
N ASP A 104 16.37 5.71 -7.23
CA ASP A 104 16.94 5.27 -8.50
C ASP A 104 18.29 5.94 -8.83
N LYS A 105 19.37 5.44 -8.21
CA LYS A 105 20.73 5.96 -8.44
C LYS A 105 21.39 5.46 -9.72
N VAL A 106 20.84 4.42 -10.36
CA VAL A 106 21.50 3.70 -11.47
C VAL A 106 20.64 3.61 -12.74
N GLY A 107 19.54 4.35 -12.82
CA GLY A 107 18.67 4.41 -13.99
C GLY A 107 17.74 3.20 -14.16
N TRP A 108 17.43 2.48 -13.08
CA TRP A 108 16.43 1.42 -13.06
C TRP A 108 15.05 1.92 -13.52
N GLY A 109 14.69 3.15 -13.18
CA GLY A 109 13.44 3.82 -13.53
C GLY A 109 13.21 3.96 -15.04
N ASN A 110 14.25 3.81 -15.88
CA ASN A 110 14.10 3.75 -17.34
C ASN A 110 13.24 2.56 -17.81
N LYS A 111 13.06 1.54 -16.96
CA LYS A 111 12.12 0.43 -17.18
C LYS A 111 10.66 0.85 -17.10
N ILE A 112 10.36 2.03 -16.57
CA ILE A 112 9.00 2.54 -16.39
C ILE A 112 8.71 3.61 -17.45
N LYS A 113 7.94 3.26 -18.49
CA LYS A 113 7.56 4.21 -19.57
C LYS A 113 6.74 5.38 -19.01
N LYS A 114 5.66 5.05 -18.29
CA LYS A 114 4.80 5.99 -17.57
C LYS A 114 4.29 5.32 -16.30
N PHE A 115 4.07 6.12 -15.28
CA PHE A 115 3.50 5.71 -14.01
C PHE A 115 2.10 6.33 -13.87
N PHE A 116 1.07 5.49 -13.79
CA PHE A 116 -0.29 5.87 -13.46
C PHE A 116 -0.57 5.51 -12.00
N ALA A 117 -0.75 6.51 -11.15
CA ALA A 117 -0.92 6.37 -9.72
C ALA A 117 -2.38 6.65 -9.35
N LEU A 118 -3.11 5.58 -9.00
CA LEU A 118 -4.51 5.64 -8.56
C LEU A 118 -4.54 5.67 -7.03
N ALA A 119 -5.27 6.62 -6.44
CA ALA A 119 -5.22 6.91 -5.00
C ALA A 119 -3.75 7.03 -4.51
N PRO A 120 -2.98 8.00 -5.05
CA PRO A 120 -1.54 8.09 -4.82
C PRO A 120 -1.23 8.40 -3.36
N VAL A 121 -0.42 7.54 -2.73
CA VAL A 121 0.02 7.70 -1.35
C VAL A 121 1.46 8.24 -1.31
N GLY A 122 1.63 9.36 -0.62
CA GLY A 122 2.92 9.94 -0.25
C GLY A 122 3.03 10.11 1.27
N SER A 123 2.35 11.11 1.81
CA SER A 123 2.06 11.23 3.24
C SER A 123 0.71 10.60 3.57
N VAL A 124 0.50 10.27 4.84
CA VAL A 124 -0.75 9.75 5.40
C VAL A 124 -1.11 10.44 6.72
N LYS A 125 -0.77 11.72 6.85
CA LYS A 125 -0.97 12.50 8.09
C LYS A 125 -2.45 12.81 8.33
N HIS A 126 -3.16 13.11 7.25
CA HIS A 126 -4.52 13.64 7.26
C HIS A 126 -5.57 12.54 7.01
N ILE A 127 -5.14 11.29 6.97
CA ILE A 127 -6.04 10.15 6.78
C ILE A 127 -7.11 10.06 7.89
N LYS A 128 -8.15 9.31 7.60
CA LYS A 128 -9.24 8.96 8.52
C LYS A 128 -9.23 7.46 8.82
N GLY A 129 -10.21 7.00 9.58
CA GLY A 129 -10.40 5.57 9.84
C GLY A 129 -9.50 5.00 10.94
N ALA A 130 -9.38 3.68 10.96
CA ALA A 130 -8.75 2.93 12.05
C ALA A 130 -7.27 3.27 12.24
N LEU A 131 -6.51 3.43 11.15
CA LEU A 131 -5.08 3.77 11.25
C LEU A 131 -4.88 5.15 11.90
N LYS A 132 -5.71 6.14 11.57
CA LYS A 132 -5.69 7.45 12.24
C LYS A 132 -6.02 7.32 13.72
N PHE A 133 -7.08 6.59 14.04
CA PHE A 133 -7.50 6.35 15.42
C PHE A 133 -6.37 5.73 16.26
N PHE A 134 -5.71 4.70 15.73
CA PHE A 134 -4.59 4.05 16.40
C PHE A 134 -3.39 4.97 16.58
N ALA A 135 -3.03 5.74 15.55
CA ALA A 135 -1.92 6.67 15.60
C ALA A 135 -2.12 7.77 16.66
N ASP A 136 -3.36 8.26 16.82
CA ASP A 136 -3.73 9.31 17.77
C ASP A 136 -3.91 8.80 19.21
N TYR A 137 -4.49 7.61 19.38
CA TYR A 137 -4.84 7.07 20.70
C TYR A 137 -3.64 6.50 21.45
N PHE A 138 -2.75 5.80 20.73
CA PHE A 138 -1.56 5.19 21.33
C PHE A 138 -0.36 6.13 21.22
N SER A 139 0.57 6.09 22.19
CA SER A 139 1.78 6.91 22.15
C SER A 139 2.75 6.45 21.06
N ALA A 140 3.68 7.33 20.66
CA ALA A 140 4.71 7.03 19.68
C ALA A 140 5.60 5.86 20.13
N GLU A 141 5.82 5.74 21.43
CA GLU A 141 6.64 4.73 22.10
C GLU A 141 5.91 3.42 22.37
N PHE A 142 4.63 3.30 22.00
CA PHE A 142 3.88 2.06 22.17
C PHE A 142 4.44 0.97 21.24
N ASP A 143 5.04 -0.05 21.85
CA ASP A 143 5.65 -1.21 21.19
C ASP A 143 4.77 -2.47 21.21
N GLY A 144 3.65 -2.42 21.93
CA GLY A 144 2.69 -3.53 22.06
C GLY A 144 1.91 -3.88 20.79
N TRP A 145 2.21 -3.28 19.64
CA TRP A 145 1.53 -3.60 18.37
C TRP A 145 1.66 -5.07 17.97
N PHE A 146 2.83 -5.67 18.23
CA PHE A 146 3.06 -7.09 17.92
C PHE A 146 2.32 -8.02 18.90
N ASP A 147 1.99 -7.55 20.11
CA ASP A 147 1.11 -8.29 21.04
C ASP A 147 -0.37 -8.15 20.64
N VAL A 148 -0.76 -6.99 20.09
CA VAL A 148 -2.14 -6.70 19.66
C VAL A 148 -2.48 -7.40 18.34
N PHE A 149 -1.61 -7.30 17.34
CA PHE A 149 -1.86 -7.77 15.98
C PHE A 149 -1.16 -9.10 15.64
N GLY A 150 -0.27 -9.57 16.52
CA GLY A 150 0.58 -10.73 16.30
C GLY A 150 1.94 -10.36 15.72
N SER A 151 2.96 -11.18 16.02
CA SER A 151 4.34 -11.01 15.57
C SER A 151 4.62 -11.54 14.16
N GLY A 152 3.58 -11.76 13.36
CA GLY A 152 3.65 -12.37 12.04
C GLY A 152 2.73 -11.68 11.04
N GLU A 153 1.80 -12.45 10.48
CA GLU A 153 0.68 -11.93 9.71
C GLU A 153 -0.13 -10.94 10.56
N PHE A 154 -0.61 -9.86 9.95
CA PHE A 154 -1.49 -8.92 10.60
C PHE A 154 -2.86 -9.58 10.82
N LEU A 155 -3.23 -9.77 12.09
CA LEU A 155 -4.48 -10.42 12.48
C LEU A 155 -5.39 -9.43 13.22
N PRO A 156 -6.23 -8.66 12.50
CA PRO A 156 -7.10 -7.67 13.12
C PRO A 156 -8.32 -8.27 13.84
N ASN A 157 -8.51 -9.59 13.84
CA ASN A 157 -9.71 -10.21 14.41
C ASN A 157 -9.64 -10.36 15.95
N ASN A 158 -9.52 -9.24 16.67
CA ASN A 158 -9.42 -9.19 18.14
C ASN A 158 -10.46 -8.23 18.77
N TRP A 159 -10.57 -8.24 20.10
CA TRP A 159 -11.56 -7.44 20.84
C TRP A 159 -11.34 -5.93 20.68
N LEU A 160 -10.10 -5.49 20.53
CA LEU A 160 -9.75 -4.08 20.36
C LEU A 160 -10.22 -3.58 18.99
N MET A 161 -9.98 -4.34 17.92
CA MET A 161 -10.44 -4.00 16.58
C MET A 161 -11.97 -3.94 16.48
N LYS A 162 -12.70 -4.77 17.23
CA LYS A 162 -14.17 -4.66 17.33
C LYS A 162 -14.62 -3.34 17.97
N LEU A 163 -13.91 -2.85 18.99
CA LEU A 163 -14.20 -1.54 19.59
C LEU A 163 -13.85 -0.37 18.66
N VAL A 164 -12.75 -0.50 17.90
CA VAL A 164 -12.37 0.50 16.90
C VAL A 164 -13.39 0.52 15.77
N SER A 165 -13.84 -0.63 15.27
CA SER A 165 -14.93 -0.75 14.29
C SER A 165 -16.18 0.00 14.76
N GLN A 166 -16.65 -0.27 15.97
CA GLN A 166 -17.81 0.41 16.56
C GLN A 166 -17.63 1.94 16.66
N SER A 167 -16.41 2.41 16.93
CA SER A 167 -16.12 3.83 17.11
C SER A 167 -15.96 4.56 15.77
N VAL A 168 -15.27 3.96 14.81
CA VAL A 168 -15.02 4.53 13.47
C VAL A 168 -16.29 4.51 12.63
N CYS A 169 -17.09 3.45 12.72
CA CYS A 169 -18.37 3.36 12.00
C CYS A 169 -19.55 4.02 12.74
N ALA A 170 -19.39 4.53 13.96
CA ALA A 170 -20.48 5.12 14.72
C ALA A 170 -21.14 6.26 13.92
N GLY A 171 -22.34 6.03 13.38
CA GLY A 171 -23.09 6.99 12.58
C GLY A 171 -23.04 6.79 11.07
N LEU A 172 -22.26 5.83 10.56
CA LEU A 172 -22.33 5.39 9.16
C LEU A 172 -23.53 4.45 8.97
N LYS A 173 -24.29 4.62 7.88
CA LYS A 173 -25.42 3.73 7.52
C LYS A 173 -24.95 2.51 6.72
N VAL A 174 -23.97 1.78 7.25
CA VAL A 174 -23.38 0.61 6.61
C VAL A 174 -23.88 -0.65 7.34
N GLU A 175 -24.14 -1.74 6.61
CA GLU A 175 -24.50 -3.02 7.24
C GLU A 175 -23.38 -3.47 8.19
N ALA A 176 -23.74 -4.09 9.30
CA ALA A 176 -22.79 -4.42 10.37
C ALA A 176 -21.62 -5.30 9.87
N ASP A 177 -21.90 -6.27 9.01
CA ASP A 177 -20.88 -7.17 8.43
C ASP A 177 -19.91 -6.43 7.48
N VAL A 178 -20.34 -5.31 6.89
CA VAL A 178 -19.54 -4.47 5.99
C VAL A 178 -18.75 -3.40 6.78
N CYS A 179 -19.27 -2.96 7.93
CA CYS A 179 -18.52 -2.11 8.85
C CYS A 179 -17.38 -2.87 9.54
N ASP A 180 -17.58 -4.16 9.82
CA ASP A 180 -16.53 -5.03 10.34
C ASP A 180 -15.49 -5.42 9.26
N ASP A 181 -15.73 -5.08 8.00
CA ASP A 181 -14.75 -5.24 6.93
C ASP A 181 -13.65 -4.16 7.02
N MET A 182 -12.41 -4.65 7.16
CA MET A 182 -11.24 -3.83 7.39
C MET A 182 -10.97 -2.82 6.25
N MET A 183 -11.40 -3.10 5.02
CA MET A 183 -11.23 -2.17 3.91
C MET A 183 -12.04 -0.90 4.11
N PHE A 184 -13.24 -0.97 4.67
CA PHE A 184 -14.03 0.22 4.98
C PHE A 184 -13.46 0.99 6.18
N LEU A 185 -12.84 0.29 7.13
CA LEU A 185 -12.15 0.91 8.27
C LEU A 185 -10.87 1.66 7.85
N ILE A 186 -10.25 1.27 6.74
CA ILE A 186 -8.96 1.82 6.29
C ILE A 186 -9.14 2.78 5.09
N CYS A 187 -9.94 2.43 4.10
CA CYS A 187 -10.07 3.16 2.83
C CYS A 187 -11.28 4.11 2.78
N GLY A 188 -12.20 4.02 3.75
CA GLY A 188 -13.37 4.89 3.86
C GLY A 188 -14.68 4.27 3.37
N PRO A 189 -15.81 4.99 3.54
CA PRO A 189 -17.15 4.47 3.31
C PRO A 189 -17.47 4.28 1.83
N GLU A 190 -18.46 3.43 1.56
CA GLU A 190 -19.05 3.23 0.23
C GLU A 190 -19.57 4.57 -0.34
N SER A 191 -19.30 4.82 -1.63
CA SER A 191 -19.55 6.10 -2.32
C SER A 191 -20.75 6.08 -3.27
N ASN A 192 -21.69 5.15 -3.09
CA ASN A 192 -22.75 4.73 -4.00
C ASN A 192 -22.24 4.41 -5.42
N GLN A 193 -21.02 3.91 -5.54
CA GLN A 193 -20.38 3.52 -6.81
C GLN A 193 -20.02 2.03 -6.85
N MET A 194 -20.17 1.33 -5.73
CA MET A 194 -19.87 -0.09 -5.61
C MET A 194 -21.02 -0.91 -6.18
N ASN A 195 -20.68 -2.05 -6.80
CA ASN A 195 -21.71 -3.01 -7.20
C ASN A 195 -22.06 -3.90 -6.00
N ASP A 196 -23.15 -3.55 -5.30
CA ASP A 196 -23.60 -4.24 -4.09
C ASP A 196 -23.78 -5.75 -4.29
N THR A 197 -24.22 -6.17 -5.48
CA THR A 197 -24.42 -7.60 -5.78
C THR A 197 -23.11 -8.39 -5.85
N ARG A 198 -21.96 -7.71 -5.95
CA ARG A 198 -20.62 -8.31 -5.97
C ARG A 198 -19.87 -8.16 -4.65
N VAL A 199 -20.44 -7.50 -3.64
CA VAL A 199 -19.85 -7.41 -2.28
C VAL A 199 -19.31 -8.75 -1.78
N PRO A 200 -20.04 -9.89 -1.89
CA PRO A 200 -19.54 -11.19 -1.46
C PRO A 200 -18.25 -11.64 -2.16
N ILE A 201 -18.01 -11.18 -3.39
CA ILE A 201 -16.80 -11.50 -4.16
C ILE A 201 -15.62 -10.66 -3.66
N TYR A 202 -15.84 -9.36 -3.40
CA TYR A 202 -14.78 -8.49 -2.92
C TYR A 202 -14.28 -8.91 -1.54
N VAL A 203 -15.19 -9.16 -0.59
CA VAL A 203 -14.83 -9.59 0.78
C VAL A 203 -14.22 -11.00 0.83
N ALA A 204 -14.43 -11.82 -0.21
CA ALA A 204 -13.79 -13.14 -0.31
C ALA A 204 -12.31 -13.04 -0.74
N HIS A 205 -11.90 -11.90 -1.29
CA HIS A 205 -10.55 -11.65 -1.80
C HIS A 205 -9.81 -10.55 -1.04
N THR A 206 -10.48 -9.82 -0.17
CA THR A 206 -9.88 -8.71 0.59
C THR A 206 -10.45 -8.70 2.01
N PRO A 207 -9.61 -8.64 3.06
CA PRO A 207 -8.15 -8.51 3.02
C PRO A 207 -7.43 -9.78 2.54
N ALA A 208 -6.30 -9.59 1.86
CA ALA A 208 -5.50 -10.67 1.29
C ALA A 208 -4.22 -11.00 2.10
N GLY A 209 -3.91 -10.21 3.13
CA GLY A 209 -2.80 -10.43 4.06
C GLY A 209 -1.63 -9.44 3.91
N THR A 210 -1.08 -9.00 5.04
CA THR A 210 0.17 -8.23 5.18
C THR A 210 0.88 -8.58 6.49
N SER A 211 2.11 -8.12 6.71
CA SER A 211 2.78 -8.21 8.01
C SER A 211 2.30 -7.15 8.99
N THR A 212 2.33 -7.46 10.30
CA THR A 212 2.15 -6.45 11.35
C THR A 212 3.19 -5.33 11.25
N GLN A 213 4.44 -5.66 10.89
CA GLN A 213 5.48 -4.65 10.70
C GLN A 213 5.12 -3.64 9.60
N ASN A 214 4.45 -4.06 8.52
CA ASN A 214 3.96 -3.13 7.51
C ASN A 214 2.90 -2.18 8.10
N ILE A 215 1.93 -2.69 8.87
CA ILE A 215 0.92 -1.84 9.53
C ILE A 215 1.57 -0.87 10.52
N VAL A 216 2.55 -1.30 11.30
CA VAL A 216 3.33 -0.42 12.18
C VAL A 216 4.03 0.68 11.38
N HIS A 217 4.57 0.36 10.19
CA HIS A 217 5.16 1.37 9.31
C HIS A 217 4.12 2.42 8.90
N TRP A 218 2.91 2.01 8.51
CA TRP A 218 1.83 2.96 8.20
C TRP A 218 1.50 3.86 9.40
N LEU A 219 1.42 3.31 10.61
CA LEU A 219 1.18 4.10 11.83
C LEU A 219 2.32 5.10 12.11
N GLN A 220 3.57 4.73 11.83
CA GLN A 220 4.72 5.63 11.91
C GLN A 220 4.58 6.79 10.90
N MET A 221 4.18 6.49 9.66
CA MET A 221 3.94 7.52 8.64
C MET A 221 2.82 8.49 9.04
N VAL A 222 1.72 8.01 9.64
CA VAL A 222 0.62 8.87 10.11
C VAL A 222 1.11 9.89 11.14
N ARG A 223 1.94 9.43 12.09
CA ARG A 223 2.49 10.29 13.15
C ARG A 223 3.55 11.26 12.63
N HIS A 224 4.42 10.78 11.74
CA HIS A 224 5.51 11.58 11.16
C HIS A 224 4.96 12.65 10.22
N GLY A 225 3.98 12.28 9.39
CA GLY A 225 3.38 13.14 8.38
C GLY A 225 4.23 13.36 7.14
N GLY A 226 5.09 12.38 6.84
CA GLY A 226 5.89 12.29 5.64
C GLY A 226 6.11 10.83 5.27
N THR A 227 7.17 10.54 4.53
CA THR A 227 7.46 9.18 4.04
C THR A 227 8.83 8.70 4.53
N PRO A 228 8.97 8.38 5.83
CA PRO A 228 10.20 7.79 6.35
C PRO A 228 10.37 6.34 5.90
N TYR A 229 11.57 5.80 6.07
CA TYR A 229 11.76 4.35 6.17
C TYR A 229 11.16 3.83 7.48
N TYR A 230 11.14 2.50 7.67
CA TYR A 230 10.64 1.89 8.90
C TYR A 230 11.50 2.27 10.11
N ASP A 231 10.88 2.77 11.18
CA ASP A 231 11.60 3.08 12.42
C ASP A 231 11.70 1.83 13.31
N PHE A 232 12.91 1.27 13.44
CA PHE A 232 13.20 0.13 14.32
C PHE A 232 13.50 0.55 15.78
N GLY A 233 13.44 1.84 16.08
CA GLY A 233 13.93 2.46 17.31
C GLY A 233 15.40 2.84 17.22
N SER A 234 15.81 3.89 17.95
CA SER A 234 17.10 4.58 17.75
C SER A 234 18.34 3.68 17.73
N LYS A 235 18.36 2.62 18.55
CA LYS A 235 19.48 1.67 18.63
C LYS A 235 19.58 0.80 17.37
N GLU A 236 18.44 0.28 16.91
CA GLU A 236 18.40 -0.59 15.73
C GLU A 236 18.52 0.26 14.45
N ASN A 237 17.92 1.45 14.39
CA ASN A 237 18.13 2.40 13.29
C ASN A 237 19.62 2.66 13.03
N LYS A 238 20.44 2.80 14.08
CA LYS A 238 21.88 2.98 13.91
C LYS A 238 22.55 1.78 13.24
N LYS A 239 22.04 0.56 13.43
CA LYS A 239 22.53 -0.64 12.75
C LYS A 239 22.03 -0.74 11.32
N HIS A 240 20.76 -0.40 11.07
CA HIS A 240 20.13 -0.51 9.75
C HIS A 240 20.53 0.63 8.80
N TYR A 241 20.58 1.86 9.31
CA TYR A 241 20.76 3.09 8.52
C TYR A 241 22.07 3.83 8.82
N GLY A 242 22.81 3.42 9.84
CA GLY A 242 24.03 4.13 10.29
C GLY A 242 23.75 5.40 11.12
N GLN A 243 22.48 5.75 11.31
CA GLN A 243 22.02 6.94 12.03
C GLN A 243 20.83 6.61 12.95
N THR A 244 20.63 7.40 14.01
CA THR A 244 19.56 7.15 14.99
C THR A 244 18.19 7.53 14.48
N ASN A 245 18.12 8.59 13.68
CA ASN A 245 16.89 9.08 13.07
C ASN A 245 16.70 8.38 11.74
N VAL A 246 15.46 8.00 11.43
CA VAL A 246 15.14 7.33 10.18
C VAL A 246 15.27 8.29 8.99
N PRO A 247 15.89 7.88 7.86
CA PRO A 247 15.91 8.70 6.65
C PRO A 247 14.50 8.80 6.03
N GLU A 248 14.33 9.76 5.11
CA GLU A 248 13.10 9.93 4.33
C GLU A 248 13.32 9.60 2.84
N TYR A 249 12.25 9.18 2.18
CA TYR A 249 12.23 9.01 0.73
C TYR A 249 12.09 10.37 0.05
N ASP A 250 13.11 10.77 -0.72
CA ASP A 250 13.12 12.04 -1.45
C ASP A 250 12.39 11.94 -2.80
N PHE A 251 11.10 12.26 -2.80
CA PHE A 251 10.29 12.23 -4.02
C PHE A 251 10.68 13.28 -5.07
N THR A 252 11.52 14.27 -4.74
CA THR A 252 12.01 15.25 -5.73
C THR A 252 12.95 14.60 -6.75
N SER A 253 13.52 13.44 -6.39
CA SER A 253 14.37 12.63 -7.24
C SER A 253 13.61 11.73 -8.24
N VAL A 254 12.27 11.64 -8.13
CA VAL A 254 11.44 10.93 -9.11
C VAL A 254 11.56 11.60 -10.48
N ASN A 255 11.86 10.81 -11.51
CA ASN A 255 12.28 11.32 -12.83
C ASN A 255 11.50 10.71 -14.01
N ARG A 256 10.35 10.07 -13.76
CA ARG A 256 9.51 9.41 -14.77
C ARG A 256 8.16 10.11 -14.89
N PRO A 257 7.51 10.16 -16.08
CA PRO A 257 6.18 10.75 -16.22
C PRO A 257 5.15 10.09 -15.29
N VAL A 258 4.54 10.88 -14.40
CA VAL A 258 3.55 10.46 -13.41
C VAL A 258 2.20 11.08 -13.72
N TYR A 259 1.17 10.24 -13.77
CA TYR A 259 -0.24 10.62 -13.89
C TYR A 259 -0.91 10.29 -12.56
N LEU A 260 -1.46 11.30 -11.89
CA LEU A 260 -2.05 11.18 -10.56
C LEU A 260 -3.58 11.21 -10.66
N TYR A 261 -4.24 10.26 -10.00
CA TYR A 261 -5.71 10.19 -9.92
C TYR A 261 -6.11 9.96 -8.46
N TRP A 262 -6.77 10.93 -7.83
CA TRP A 262 -7.26 10.81 -6.46
C TRP A 262 -8.75 11.20 -6.39
N GLY A 263 -9.43 10.78 -5.32
CA GLY A 263 -10.82 11.10 -5.07
C GLY A 263 -10.97 12.13 -3.94
N ASP A 264 -11.90 13.09 -4.10
CA ASP A 264 -12.13 14.16 -3.12
C ASP A 264 -12.63 13.65 -1.76
N SER A 265 -13.14 12.42 -1.71
CA SER A 265 -13.66 11.77 -0.51
C SER A 265 -12.83 10.59 -0.03
N ASP A 266 -11.64 10.38 -0.61
CA ASP A 266 -10.73 9.31 -0.21
C ASP A 266 -10.24 9.55 1.23
N TRP A 267 -10.33 8.52 2.08
CA TRP A 267 -9.92 8.62 3.49
C TRP A 267 -8.44 8.36 3.69
N LEU A 268 -7.76 7.77 2.71
CA LEU A 268 -6.39 7.27 2.84
C LEU A 268 -5.44 8.01 1.90
N ALA A 269 -5.79 8.17 0.62
CA ALA A 269 -5.15 9.15 -0.24
C ALA A 269 -5.85 10.51 -0.07
N ASP A 270 -5.88 11.02 1.17
CA ASP A 270 -6.60 12.25 1.54
C ASP A 270 -6.15 13.41 0.63
N PRO A 271 -7.09 14.23 0.11
CA PRO A 271 -6.74 15.33 -0.77
C PRO A 271 -5.66 16.26 -0.21
N THR A 272 -5.62 16.50 1.11
CA THR A 272 -4.60 17.33 1.75
C THR A 272 -3.22 16.68 1.68
N ASP A 273 -3.12 15.37 1.93
CA ASP A 273 -1.86 14.63 1.78
C ASP A 273 -1.40 14.60 0.31
N VAL A 274 -2.33 14.54 -0.65
CA VAL A 274 -1.98 14.62 -2.08
C VAL A 274 -1.53 16.03 -2.48
N THR A 275 -2.31 17.07 -2.16
CA THR A 275 -2.04 18.44 -2.64
C THR A 275 -0.92 19.13 -1.89
N ASP A 276 -0.86 18.98 -0.58
CA ASP A 276 0.02 19.78 0.26
C ASP A 276 1.35 19.06 0.53
N PHE A 277 1.38 17.73 0.41
CA PHE A 277 2.59 16.94 0.52
C PHE A 277 3.06 16.35 -0.82
N LEU A 278 2.30 15.45 -1.46
CA LEU A 278 2.82 14.70 -2.61
C LEU A 278 3.14 15.61 -3.80
N LEU A 279 2.22 16.50 -4.20
CA LEU A 279 2.45 17.42 -5.31
C LEU A 279 3.59 18.42 -5.05
N THR A 280 3.82 18.79 -3.80
CA THR A 280 4.88 19.74 -3.42
C THR A 280 6.26 19.08 -3.32
N HIS A 281 6.30 17.75 -3.14
CA HIS A 281 7.54 16.96 -3.03
C HIS A 281 7.89 16.18 -4.30
N LEU A 282 7.02 16.13 -5.31
CA LEU A 282 7.35 15.60 -6.63
C LEU A 282 8.05 16.66 -7.48
N ASN A 283 8.97 16.22 -8.34
CA ASN A 283 9.52 17.08 -9.37
C ASN A 283 8.40 17.53 -10.33
N PRO A 284 8.07 18.84 -10.43
CA PRO A 284 6.96 19.32 -11.25
C PRO A 284 7.10 18.96 -12.73
N ALA A 285 8.32 18.77 -13.24
CA ALA A 285 8.56 18.38 -14.62
C ALA A 285 8.14 16.93 -14.94
N THR A 286 7.85 16.13 -13.92
CA THR A 286 7.40 14.74 -14.07
C THR A 286 5.90 14.56 -14.04
N ILE A 287 5.16 15.55 -13.52
CA ILE A 287 3.71 15.49 -13.38
C ILE A 287 3.08 15.84 -14.73
N VAL A 288 2.16 15.00 -15.22
CA VAL A 288 1.50 15.16 -16.52
C VAL A 288 0.03 15.56 -16.38
#